data_AF-A0A8J1T8P5-F1
#
_entry.id   AF-A0A8J1T8P5-F1
#
_cell.length_a   1.000
_cell.length_b   1.000
_cell.length_c   1.000
_cell.angle_alpha   90.00
_cell.angle_beta   90.00
_cell.angle_gamma   90.00
#
_symmetry.space_group_name_H-M   'P 1'
#
loop_
_entity.id
_entity.type
_entity.pdbx_description
1 polymer ?
#
loop_
_entity_poly.entity_id
_entity_poly.type
_entity_poly.pdbx_seq_one_letter_code
_entity_poly.pdbx_strand_id
1 'polypeptide(L)'
;KDFHVNFLTYVNKIYSKLISMKIQIHIVFDIQESELITPKIIERNLRDSGAVDITRENITETDILPSNFDTFLKNRRNKRLFVNFFGETILKLHSNNPSSPISMFVSGCFSDPTECFSCFKGNVSKNDLFSCNIDEGDSRIWFHVSLCEEKDILIFSKDTDSFMIGLPHISNLNKNIFINIGGSKAISEVFIHMNILFQNISNDYSLQSMDASGIGRTIQTVFISSGCDYVSSFKGFSKSFVFETFFKNCDFICGKDSVKANLGSLCNTSCEDSDLGFLAFMRLIVFFLLDVNQHFTI
;
A
#
# COMPACT_ATOMS: atom_id res chain seq x y z
N LYS A 1 21.13 13.49 -20.98
CA LYS A 1 21.98 12.29 -20.82
C LYS A 1 23.06 12.67 -19.83
N ASP A 2 22.73 12.71 -18.54
CA ASP A 2 23.67 13.08 -17.48
C ASP A 2 24.33 11.80 -16.99
N PHE A 3 25.46 11.48 -17.60
CA PHE A 3 26.29 10.37 -17.14
C PHE A 3 27.00 10.84 -15.88
N HIS A 4 26.84 10.06 -14.80
CA HIS A 4 27.51 10.19 -13.49
C HIS A 4 26.80 11.00 -12.39
N VAL A 5 25.50 10.77 -12.20
CA VAL A 5 24.87 11.06 -10.90
C VAL A 5 25.31 9.96 -9.91
N ASN A 6 25.96 10.32 -8.81
CA ASN A 6 26.24 9.39 -7.72
C ASN A 6 25.04 9.25 -6.76
N PHE A 7 25.04 8.22 -5.93
CA PHE A 7 23.94 7.98 -4.98
C PHE A 7 23.69 9.17 -4.04
N LEU A 8 24.73 9.84 -3.53
CA LEU A 8 24.56 11.00 -2.66
C LEU A 8 23.85 12.17 -3.38
N THR A 9 24.23 12.46 -4.62
CA THR A 9 23.60 13.53 -5.42
C THR A 9 22.14 13.22 -5.67
N TYR A 10 21.82 11.94 -5.91
CA TYR A 10 20.45 11.48 -6.08
C TYR A 10 19.60 11.66 -4.81
N VAL A 11 20.10 11.24 -3.63
CA VAL A 11 19.40 11.41 -2.36
C VAL A 11 19.24 12.90 -2.03
N ASN A 12 20.28 13.73 -2.22
CA ASN A 12 20.21 15.18 -2.01
C ASN A 12 19.10 15.86 -2.85
N LYS A 13 18.95 15.44 -4.10
CA LYS A 13 17.89 15.96 -4.98
C LYS A 13 16.49 15.63 -4.42
N ILE A 14 16.29 14.42 -3.92
CA ILE A 14 15.02 14.00 -3.31
C ILE A 14 14.80 14.74 -2.00
N TYR A 15 15.79 14.76 -1.11
CA TYR A 15 15.75 15.47 0.16
C TYR A 15 15.36 16.95 -0.03
N SER A 16 15.99 17.64 -0.98
CA SER A 16 15.70 19.05 -1.28
C SER A 16 14.23 19.27 -1.69
N LYS A 17 13.65 18.33 -2.45
CA LYS A 17 12.23 18.38 -2.84
C LYS A 17 11.30 18.10 -1.65
N LEU A 18 11.69 17.18 -0.76
CA LEU A 18 10.89 16.85 0.42
C LEU A 18 10.84 18.03 1.40
N ILE A 19 11.99 18.63 1.74
CA ILE A 19 12.02 19.75 2.69
C ILE A 19 11.35 21.02 2.17
N SER A 20 11.27 21.21 0.85
CA SER A 20 10.61 22.38 0.28
C SER A 20 9.09 22.38 0.50
N MET A 21 8.51 21.21 0.82
CA MET A 21 7.09 21.06 1.12
C MET A 21 6.70 21.69 2.47
N LYS A 22 7.65 21.84 3.41
CA LYS A 22 7.41 22.41 4.75
C LYS A 22 6.29 21.71 5.53
N ILE A 23 6.18 20.39 5.38
CA ILE A 23 5.24 19.52 6.10
C ILE A 23 6.01 18.47 6.88
N GLN A 24 5.37 17.82 7.84
CA GLN A 24 5.88 16.59 8.46
C GLN A 24 6.03 15.49 7.40
N ILE A 25 7.18 14.80 7.40
CA ILE A 25 7.53 13.82 6.37
C ILE A 25 7.66 12.43 7.01
N HIS A 26 6.96 11.44 6.46
CA HIS A 26 7.18 10.02 6.78
C HIS A 26 7.67 9.31 5.52
N ILE A 27 8.80 8.61 5.62
CA ILE A 27 9.38 7.78 4.56
C ILE A 27 9.33 6.34 5.03
N VAL A 28 8.61 5.52 4.29
CA VAL A 28 8.26 4.16 4.65
C VAL A 28 8.74 3.22 3.56
N PHE A 29 9.43 2.15 3.96
CA PHE A 29 9.91 1.11 3.05
C PHE A 29 9.35 -0.26 3.41
N ASP A 30 9.20 -1.10 2.40
CA ASP A 30 9.06 -2.56 2.53
C ASP A 30 10.23 -3.14 3.34
N ILE A 31 9.94 -4.13 4.18
CA ILE A 31 10.96 -5.04 4.71
C ILE A 31 11.45 -5.94 3.56
N GLN A 32 12.70 -5.72 3.11
CA GLN A 32 13.25 -6.39 1.93
C GLN A 32 13.60 -7.87 2.17
N GLU A 33 13.90 -8.24 3.41
CA GLU A 33 14.30 -9.59 3.81
C GLU A 33 13.54 -9.96 5.08
N SER A 34 12.40 -10.62 4.90
CA SER A 34 11.63 -11.21 6.00
C SER A 34 12.00 -12.70 6.10
N GLU A 35 12.28 -13.19 7.31
CA GLU A 35 12.55 -14.61 7.55
C GLU A 35 11.26 -15.45 7.56
N LEU A 36 10.09 -14.81 7.55
CA LEU A 36 8.79 -15.47 7.60
C LEU A 36 8.40 -16.01 6.23
N ILE A 37 8.21 -17.34 6.12
CA ILE A 37 7.66 -17.95 4.90
C ILE A 37 6.20 -17.49 4.73
N THR A 38 5.99 -16.59 3.78
CA THR A 38 4.66 -16.10 3.39
C THR A 38 4.41 -16.38 1.90
N PRO A 39 3.14 -16.45 1.45
CA PRO A 39 2.82 -16.50 0.01
C PRO A 39 3.53 -15.40 -0.78
N LYS A 40 3.71 -14.23 -0.16
CA LYS A 40 4.48 -13.13 -0.74
C LYS A 40 5.91 -13.51 -1.03
N ILE A 41 6.63 -14.22 -0.13
CA ILE A 41 8.00 -14.71 -0.39
C ILE A 41 8.05 -15.68 -1.57
N ILE A 42 7.03 -16.54 -1.72
CA ILE A 42 6.94 -17.48 -2.84
C ILE A 42 6.80 -16.71 -4.16
N GLU A 43 5.81 -15.82 -4.27
CA GLU A 43 5.60 -14.96 -5.46
C GLU A 43 6.82 -14.07 -5.75
N ARG A 44 7.42 -13.55 -4.70
CA ARG A 44 8.70 -12.82 -4.73
C ARG A 44 9.79 -13.68 -5.39
N ASN A 45 9.98 -14.92 -4.97
CA ASN A 45 11.04 -15.79 -5.51
C ASN A 45 10.78 -16.18 -6.96
N LEU A 46 9.51 -16.35 -7.36
CA LEU A 46 9.13 -16.56 -8.75
C LEU A 46 9.48 -15.35 -9.62
N ARG A 47 9.13 -14.13 -9.17
CA ARG A 47 9.45 -12.86 -9.86
C ARG A 47 10.96 -12.62 -10.01
N ASP A 48 11.73 -12.93 -8.96
CA ASP A 48 13.15 -12.58 -8.90
C ASP A 48 14.07 -13.64 -9.51
N SER A 49 13.53 -14.80 -9.90
CA SER A 49 14.27 -15.92 -10.52
C SER A 49 15.01 -15.56 -11.83
N GLY A 50 14.78 -14.36 -12.39
CA GLY A 50 15.47 -13.84 -13.57
C GLY A 50 16.41 -12.65 -13.37
N ALA A 51 16.68 -12.19 -12.13
CA ALA A 51 17.51 -11.01 -11.90
C ALA A 51 19.01 -11.33 -11.93
N VAL A 52 19.67 -11.04 -13.06
CA VAL A 52 21.11 -11.29 -13.31
C VAL A 52 21.95 -10.00 -13.18
N ASP A 53 21.71 -9.19 -12.14
CA ASP A 53 22.64 -8.08 -11.85
C ASP A 53 23.70 -8.52 -10.82
N ILE A 54 24.87 -7.92 -10.92
CA ILE A 54 25.98 -8.15 -9.97
C ILE A 54 25.50 -7.69 -8.60
N THR A 55 25.46 -8.64 -7.66
CA THR A 55 25.21 -8.36 -6.26
C THR A 55 26.35 -7.52 -5.70
N ARG A 56 26.03 -6.33 -5.20
CA ARG A 56 27.00 -5.47 -4.49
C ARG A 56 27.15 -5.91 -3.05
N GLU A 57 28.34 -5.65 -2.51
CA GLU A 57 28.61 -5.84 -1.08
C GLU A 57 28.17 -4.61 -0.26
N ASN A 58 28.32 -3.41 -0.81
CA ASN A 58 27.97 -2.14 -0.17
C ASN A 58 27.59 -1.06 -1.21
N ILE A 59 26.96 0.03 -0.74
CA ILE A 59 26.74 1.27 -1.48
C ILE A 59 27.30 2.45 -0.66
N THR A 60 28.12 3.28 -1.30
CA THR A 60 28.74 4.46 -0.69
C THR A 60 28.28 5.76 -1.36
N GLU A 61 28.53 6.90 -0.71
CA GLU A 61 28.17 8.23 -1.22
C GLU A 61 28.79 8.53 -2.61
N THR A 62 29.98 7.99 -2.87
CA THR A 62 30.74 8.20 -4.11
C THR A 62 30.36 7.25 -5.24
N ASP A 63 29.61 6.19 -4.95
CA ASP A 63 29.24 5.20 -5.96
C ASP A 63 28.34 5.82 -7.02
N ILE A 64 28.66 5.51 -8.28
CA ILE A 64 27.87 5.96 -9.42
C ILE A 64 26.59 5.14 -9.48
N LEU A 65 25.46 5.82 -9.72
CA LEU A 65 24.20 5.14 -9.98
C LEU A 65 24.34 4.20 -11.19
N PRO A 66 23.93 2.92 -11.07
CA PRO A 66 23.90 2.00 -12.18
C PRO A 66 23.13 2.59 -13.37
N SER A 67 23.69 2.47 -14.58
CA SER A 67 23.04 2.93 -15.81
C SER A 67 21.71 2.21 -16.06
N ASN A 68 21.58 0.97 -15.59
CA ASN A 68 20.35 0.18 -15.61
C ASN A 68 19.78 0.03 -14.19
N PHE A 69 19.33 1.16 -13.62
CA PHE A 69 18.85 1.22 -12.25
C PHE A 69 17.66 0.29 -11.97
N ASP A 70 16.77 0.10 -12.94
CA ASP A 70 15.63 -0.81 -12.79
C ASP A 70 16.06 -2.27 -12.62
N THR A 71 17.13 -2.69 -13.30
CA THR A 71 17.68 -4.06 -13.16
C THR A 71 18.44 -4.21 -11.85
N PHE A 72 19.15 -3.16 -11.43
CA PHE A 72 19.79 -3.10 -10.12
C PHE A 72 18.80 -3.26 -8.97
N LEU A 73 17.65 -2.59 -9.03
CA LEU A 73 16.60 -2.69 -8.00
C LEU A 73 15.84 -4.03 -8.00
N LYS A 74 15.91 -4.82 -9.08
CA LYS A 74 15.36 -6.19 -9.10
C LYS A 74 16.20 -7.16 -8.28
N ASN A 75 17.49 -6.88 -8.07
CA ASN A 75 18.31 -7.65 -7.13
C ASN A 75 17.99 -7.20 -5.70
N ARG A 76 17.42 -8.09 -4.86
CA ARG A 76 16.97 -7.75 -3.50
C ARG A 76 18.07 -7.22 -2.61
N ARG A 77 19.25 -7.82 -2.68
CA ARG A 77 20.39 -7.39 -1.86
C ARG A 77 20.80 -5.98 -2.26
N ASN A 78 20.86 -5.69 -3.56
CA ASN A 78 21.11 -4.34 -4.06
C ASN A 78 20.02 -3.35 -3.64
N LYS A 79 18.74 -3.75 -3.71
CA LYS A 79 17.61 -2.94 -3.25
C LYS A 79 17.67 -2.67 -1.74
N ARG A 80 18.01 -3.66 -0.92
CA ARG A 80 18.21 -3.52 0.53
C ARG A 80 19.34 -2.55 0.83
N LEU A 81 20.51 -2.73 0.20
CA LEU A 81 21.65 -1.82 0.35
C LEU A 81 21.26 -0.38 -0.03
N PHE A 82 20.51 -0.21 -1.11
CA PHE A 82 20.06 1.12 -1.55
C PHE A 82 19.08 1.75 -0.57
N VAL A 83 18.08 1.00 -0.11
CA VAL A 83 17.09 1.47 0.85
C VAL A 83 17.77 1.86 2.17
N ASN A 84 18.71 1.06 2.66
CA ASN A 84 19.49 1.38 3.86
C ASN A 84 20.33 2.64 3.68
N PHE A 85 21.12 2.70 2.61
CA PHE A 85 21.90 3.89 2.27
C PHE A 85 21.02 5.13 2.17
N PHE A 86 19.85 5.02 1.52
CA PHE A 86 18.92 6.12 1.35
C PHE A 86 18.38 6.62 2.69
N GLY A 87 17.92 5.71 3.56
CA GLY A 87 17.34 6.04 4.86
C GLY A 87 18.34 6.67 5.82
N GLU A 88 19.55 6.12 5.90
CA GLU A 88 20.63 6.68 6.73
C GLU A 88 21.08 8.05 6.20
N THR A 89 21.26 8.17 4.89
CA THR A 89 21.72 9.41 4.25
C THR A 89 20.68 10.51 4.42
N ILE A 90 19.39 10.23 4.25
CA ILE A 90 18.35 11.27 4.36
C ILE A 90 18.22 11.79 5.81
N LEU A 91 18.34 10.90 6.80
CA LEU A 91 18.39 11.31 8.21
C LEU A 91 19.63 12.14 8.52
N LYS A 92 20.82 11.75 8.02
CA LYS A 92 22.06 12.53 8.16
C LYS A 92 21.96 13.91 7.53
N LEU A 93 21.37 14.01 6.32
CA LEU A 93 21.14 15.30 5.66
C LEU A 93 20.16 16.17 6.46
N HIS A 94 19.13 15.56 7.03
CA HIS A 94 18.17 16.27 7.85
C HIS A 94 18.73 16.72 9.20
N SER A 95 19.54 15.87 9.85
CA SER A 95 20.20 16.20 11.12
C SER A 95 21.18 17.38 10.98
N ASN A 96 21.83 17.49 9.82
CA ASN A 96 22.71 18.60 9.48
C ASN A 96 21.97 19.92 9.17
N ASN A 97 20.64 19.92 9.21
CA ASN A 97 19.80 21.11 9.02
C ASN A 97 18.97 21.39 10.29
N PRO A 98 19.59 21.75 11.42
CA PRO A 98 18.91 21.90 12.71
C PRO A 98 17.92 23.06 12.76
N SER A 99 18.00 24.00 11.81
CA SER A 99 17.04 25.10 11.66
C SER A 99 15.75 24.69 10.94
N SER A 100 15.68 23.48 10.38
CA SER A 100 14.47 23.00 9.74
C SER A 100 13.35 22.84 10.77
N PRO A 101 12.15 23.42 10.55
CA PRO A 101 11.00 23.23 11.42
C PRO A 101 10.30 21.88 11.17
N ILE A 102 10.76 21.12 10.19
CA ILE A 102 10.13 19.88 9.73
C ILE A 102 10.55 18.72 10.64
N SER A 103 9.59 17.89 11.04
CA SER A 103 9.83 16.56 11.59
C SER A 103 9.91 15.53 10.46
N MET A 104 10.91 14.65 10.53
CA MET A 104 11.09 13.56 9.58
C MET A 104 11.09 12.22 10.29
N PHE A 105 10.34 11.26 9.78
CA PHE A 105 10.27 9.89 10.26
C PHE A 105 10.67 8.96 9.11
N VAL A 106 11.55 8.00 9.39
CA VAL A 106 12.03 7.02 8.41
C VAL A 106 11.92 5.64 9.02
N SER A 107 11.40 4.66 8.27
CA SER A 107 11.16 3.29 8.78
C SER A 107 11.35 2.23 7.69
N GLY A 108 11.73 1.02 8.09
CA GLY A 108 11.85 -0.15 7.19
C GLY A 108 13.19 -0.25 6.44
N CYS A 109 14.17 0.59 6.77
CA CYS A 109 15.45 0.71 6.06
C CYS A 109 16.68 0.62 6.95
N PHE A 110 16.58 0.07 8.16
CA PHE A 110 17.72 -0.04 9.08
C PHE A 110 18.17 -1.49 9.22
N SER A 111 19.23 -1.71 10.01
CA SER A 111 19.69 -3.05 10.35
C SER A 111 18.57 -3.89 10.97
N ASP A 112 17.81 -3.28 11.88
CA ASP A 112 16.51 -3.78 12.32
C ASP A 112 15.40 -3.11 11.49
N PRO A 113 14.73 -3.85 10.59
CA PRO A 113 13.70 -3.30 9.71
C PRO A 113 12.38 -2.97 10.42
N THR A 114 12.25 -3.31 11.71
CA THR A 114 11.10 -2.93 12.52
C THR A 114 11.19 -1.52 13.07
N GLU A 115 12.42 -0.96 13.13
CA GLU A 115 12.67 0.34 13.74
C GLU A 115 12.19 1.49 12.85
N CYS A 116 11.70 2.53 13.53
CA CYS A 116 11.54 3.86 12.97
C CYS A 116 12.47 4.83 13.69
N PHE A 117 13.15 5.69 12.93
CA PHE A 117 13.90 6.82 13.46
C PHE A 117 13.22 8.12 13.11
N SER A 118 13.20 9.04 14.06
CA SER A 118 12.72 10.40 13.89
C SER A 118 13.88 11.38 13.96
N CYS A 119 13.80 12.46 13.20
CA CYS A 119 14.72 13.58 13.27
C CYS A 119 13.95 14.89 13.35
N PHE A 120 14.25 15.69 14.37
CA PHE A 120 13.67 17.01 14.57
C PHE A 120 14.71 17.96 15.14
N LYS A 121 14.86 19.15 14.52
CA LYS A 121 15.84 20.17 14.91
C LYS A 121 17.26 19.62 15.09
N GLY A 122 17.67 18.71 14.20
CA GLY A 122 19.01 18.09 14.24
C GLY A 122 19.13 16.85 15.13
N ASN A 123 18.15 16.57 15.99
CA ASN A 123 18.21 15.44 16.91
C ASN A 123 17.59 14.20 16.27
N VAL A 124 18.42 13.17 16.04
CA VAL A 124 17.98 11.85 15.56
C VAL A 124 17.76 10.94 16.77
N SER A 125 16.61 10.30 16.84
CA SER A 125 16.29 9.33 17.90
C SER A 125 15.34 8.25 17.38
N LYS A 126 15.44 7.05 17.98
CA LYS A 126 14.48 5.98 17.73
C LYS A 126 13.08 6.43 18.16
N ASN A 127 12.09 6.11 17.34
CA ASN A 127 10.69 6.40 17.59
C ASN A 127 9.91 5.09 17.74
N ASP A 128 9.61 4.74 18.98
CA ASP A 128 8.91 3.48 19.29
C ASP A 128 7.44 3.48 18.85
N LEU A 129 6.80 4.66 18.77
CA LEU A 129 5.40 4.79 18.34
C LEU A 129 5.22 4.34 16.88
N PHE A 130 6.14 4.72 15.99
CA PHE A 130 6.10 4.35 14.58
C PHE A 130 6.92 3.10 14.24
N SER A 131 7.51 2.41 15.23
CA SER A 131 8.19 1.14 15.02
C SER A 131 7.18 0.00 14.90
N CYS A 132 7.31 -0.85 13.88
CA CYS A 132 6.36 -1.94 13.62
C CYS A 132 6.98 -3.07 12.80
N ASN A 133 6.43 -4.27 12.93
CA ASN A 133 6.82 -5.48 12.18
C ASN A 133 6.00 -5.68 10.89
N ILE A 134 5.44 -4.61 10.32
CA ILE A 134 4.66 -4.69 9.08
C ILE A 134 5.62 -4.78 7.89
N ASP A 135 5.53 -5.88 7.14
CA ASP A 135 6.44 -6.20 6.03
C ASP A 135 6.23 -5.29 4.80
N GLU A 136 4.98 -4.88 4.52
CA GLU A 136 4.65 -4.09 3.33
C GLU A 136 4.65 -2.58 3.62
N GLY A 137 5.28 -1.82 2.71
CA GLY A 137 5.32 -0.36 2.76
C GLY A 137 3.92 0.25 2.72
N ASP A 138 3.04 -0.23 1.86
CA ASP A 138 1.66 0.27 1.75
C ASP A 138 0.86 0.09 3.05
N SER A 139 0.97 -1.08 3.67
CA SER A 139 0.35 -1.34 4.98
C SER A 139 1.00 -0.49 6.08
N ARG A 140 2.31 -0.30 6.06
CA ARG A 140 3.04 0.54 7.02
C ARG A 140 2.70 2.03 6.85
N ILE A 141 2.43 2.50 5.63
CA ILE A 141 1.90 3.85 5.39
C ILE A 141 0.62 4.04 6.20
N TRP A 142 -0.33 3.10 6.13
CA TRP A 142 -1.59 3.22 6.88
C TRP A 142 -1.41 3.11 8.40
N PHE A 143 -0.43 2.34 8.87
CA PHE A 143 -0.03 2.37 10.28
C PHE A 143 0.50 3.75 10.71
N HIS A 144 1.33 4.39 9.88
CA HIS A 144 1.80 5.75 10.15
C HIS A 144 0.65 6.76 10.09
N VAL A 145 -0.27 6.63 9.14
CA VAL A 145 -1.43 7.52 9.01
C VAL A 145 -2.33 7.45 10.24
N SER A 146 -2.56 6.26 10.79
CA SER A 146 -3.44 6.09 11.96
C SER A 146 -2.86 6.68 13.24
N LEU A 147 -1.54 6.71 13.39
CA LEU A 147 -0.83 7.22 14.57
C LEU A 147 -0.40 8.69 14.45
N CYS A 148 -0.22 9.19 13.23
CA CYS A 148 0.13 10.58 12.98
C CYS A 148 -0.96 11.52 13.55
N GLU A 149 -0.58 12.68 14.07
CA GLU A 149 -1.53 13.66 14.62
C GLU A 149 -2.12 14.59 13.55
N GLU A 150 -1.46 14.69 12.39
CA GLU A 150 -1.86 15.62 11.32
C GLU A 150 -3.23 15.25 10.74
N LYS A 151 -4.04 16.27 10.45
CA LYS A 151 -5.39 16.09 9.87
C LYS A 151 -5.34 15.91 8.37
N ASP A 152 -4.51 16.69 7.68
CA ASP A 152 -4.34 16.65 6.24
C ASP A 152 -3.14 15.77 5.89
N ILE A 153 -3.39 14.67 5.19
CA ILE A 153 -2.37 13.66 4.87
C ILE A 153 -2.24 13.54 3.36
N LEU A 154 -0.99 13.60 2.89
CA LEU A 154 -0.64 13.37 1.50
C LEU A 154 0.24 12.13 1.38
N ILE A 155 -0.26 11.10 0.70
CA ILE A 155 0.44 9.84 0.45
C ILE A 155 0.97 9.85 -0.98
N PHE A 156 2.27 9.60 -1.15
CA PHE A 156 2.88 9.36 -2.45
C PHE A 156 3.18 7.87 -2.59
N SER A 157 2.25 7.14 -3.22
CA SER A 157 2.46 5.73 -3.58
C SER A 157 1.98 5.49 -5.01
N LYS A 158 2.85 4.90 -5.82
CA LYS A 158 2.50 4.46 -7.18
C LYS A 158 1.69 3.17 -7.18
N ASP A 159 1.69 2.46 -6.07
CA ASP A 159 0.97 1.21 -5.94
C ASP A 159 -0.52 1.49 -5.68
N THR A 160 -1.37 0.87 -6.48
CA THR A 160 -2.82 1.00 -6.34
C THR A 160 -3.34 0.30 -5.10
N ASP A 161 -2.58 -0.66 -4.56
CA ASP A 161 -2.98 -1.41 -3.36
C ASP A 161 -3.08 -0.48 -2.15
N SER A 162 -2.26 0.58 -2.12
CA SER A 162 -2.29 1.64 -1.09
C SER A 162 -3.69 2.18 -0.82
N PHE A 163 -4.49 2.52 -1.83
CA PHE A 163 -5.82 3.09 -1.56
C PHE A 163 -6.83 2.01 -1.14
N MET A 164 -6.69 0.78 -1.64
CA MET A 164 -7.54 -0.35 -1.25
C MET A 164 -7.28 -0.81 0.18
N ILE A 165 -6.03 -0.79 0.63
CA ILE A 165 -5.64 -1.06 2.02
C ILE A 165 -6.24 -0.01 2.96
N GLY A 166 -6.27 1.25 2.53
CA GLY A 166 -6.78 2.36 3.32
C GLY A 166 -8.29 2.44 3.49
N LEU A 167 -9.03 1.98 2.49
CA LEU A 167 -10.47 2.18 2.39
C LEU A 167 -11.26 1.74 3.64
N PRO A 168 -10.97 0.59 4.29
CA PRO A 168 -11.64 0.17 5.53
C PRO A 168 -11.42 1.10 6.72
N HIS A 169 -10.38 1.93 6.71
CA HIS A 169 -10.00 2.77 7.84
C HIS A 169 -10.61 4.18 7.77
N ILE A 170 -11.04 4.63 6.58
CA ILE A 170 -11.44 6.02 6.34
C ILE A 170 -12.56 6.50 7.28
N SER A 171 -13.58 5.66 7.55
CA SER A 171 -14.69 6.03 8.43
C SER A 171 -14.28 6.25 9.89
N ASN A 172 -13.18 5.62 10.33
CA ASN A 172 -12.67 5.72 11.70
C ASN A 172 -11.57 6.78 11.83
N LEU A 173 -10.99 7.21 10.71
CA LEU A 173 -9.96 8.23 10.68
C LEU A 173 -10.60 9.60 10.49
N ASN A 174 -10.49 10.47 11.51
CA ASN A 174 -10.88 11.87 11.39
C ASN A 174 -9.78 12.68 10.66
N LYS A 175 -9.48 12.29 9.42
CA LYS A 175 -8.39 12.80 8.59
C LYS A 175 -8.86 13.04 7.16
N ASN A 176 -8.22 14.00 6.51
CA ASN A 176 -8.41 14.37 5.11
C ASN A 176 -7.24 13.83 4.29
N ILE A 177 -7.47 12.75 3.52
CA ILE A 177 -6.38 11.93 2.96
C ILE A 177 -6.39 11.96 1.43
N PHE A 178 -5.27 12.37 0.85
CA PHE A 178 -5.02 12.35 -0.60
C PHE A 178 -3.92 11.36 -0.95
N ILE A 179 -4.13 10.58 -2.01
CA ILE A 179 -3.14 9.63 -2.52
C ILE A 179 -2.78 9.99 -3.94
N ASN A 180 -1.50 10.28 -4.19
CA ASN A 180 -0.99 10.49 -5.53
C ASN A 180 -0.69 9.15 -6.19
N ILE A 181 -1.53 8.75 -7.16
CA ILE A 181 -1.35 7.55 -7.99
C ILE A 181 -0.68 7.85 -9.35
N GLY A 182 -0.27 9.10 -9.56
CA GLY A 182 0.38 9.56 -10.78
C GLY A 182 1.73 8.89 -11.00
N GLY A 183 1.93 8.32 -12.20
CA GLY A 183 3.23 7.84 -12.63
C GLY A 183 4.23 8.99 -12.84
N SER A 184 5.53 8.72 -12.74
CA SER A 184 6.61 9.71 -12.99
C SER A 184 6.68 10.22 -14.44
N LYS A 185 5.84 9.68 -15.33
CA LYS A 185 5.70 10.07 -16.74
C LYS A 185 4.33 10.69 -17.06
N ALA A 186 3.43 10.80 -16.08
CA ALA A 186 2.12 11.38 -16.31
C ALA A 186 2.26 12.90 -16.55
N ILE A 187 1.50 13.43 -17.52
CA ILE A 187 1.50 14.86 -17.86
C ILE A 187 0.88 15.68 -16.72
N SER A 188 0.00 15.07 -15.93
CA SER A 188 -0.60 15.64 -14.73
C SER A 188 -0.50 14.67 -13.56
N GLU A 189 -0.30 15.21 -12.36
CA GLU A 189 -0.42 14.45 -11.12
C GLU A 189 -1.88 14.01 -10.95
N VAL A 190 -2.10 12.73 -10.59
CA VAL A 190 -3.44 12.17 -10.38
C VAL A 190 -3.58 11.87 -8.89
N PHE A 191 -4.53 12.52 -8.24
CA PHE A 191 -4.80 12.35 -6.83
C PHE A 191 -6.18 11.71 -6.61
N ILE A 192 -6.22 10.71 -5.73
CA ILE A 192 -7.46 10.18 -5.18
C ILE A 192 -7.69 10.83 -3.83
N HIS A 193 -8.85 11.46 -3.66
CA HIS A 193 -9.30 11.94 -2.35
C HIS A 193 -10.08 10.82 -1.66
N MET A 194 -9.49 10.21 -0.65
CA MET A 194 -10.02 9.00 -0.02
C MET A 194 -11.36 9.22 0.67
N ASN A 195 -11.57 10.40 1.26
CA ASN A 195 -12.83 10.75 1.91
C ASN A 195 -13.97 10.85 0.89
N ILE A 196 -13.74 11.51 -0.26
CA ILE A 196 -14.74 11.58 -1.35
C ILE A 196 -14.97 10.20 -1.96
N LEU A 197 -13.92 9.40 -2.16
CA LEU A 197 -14.06 8.03 -2.66
C LEU A 197 -14.94 7.20 -1.72
N PHE A 198 -14.65 7.21 -0.42
CA PHE A 198 -15.43 6.48 0.58
C PHE A 198 -16.88 6.98 0.65
N GLN A 199 -17.10 8.30 0.57
CA GLN A 199 -18.44 8.89 0.54
C GLN A 199 -19.23 8.45 -0.70
N ASN A 200 -18.61 8.46 -1.89
CA ASN A 200 -19.25 8.03 -3.12
C ASN A 200 -19.62 6.54 -3.09
N ILE A 201 -18.73 5.68 -2.58
CA ILE A 201 -19.02 4.27 -2.38
C ILE A 201 -20.15 4.10 -1.36
N SER A 202 -20.11 4.81 -0.23
CA SER A 202 -21.11 4.69 0.84
C SER A 202 -22.50 5.16 0.42
N ASN A 203 -22.58 6.06 -0.56
CA ASN A 203 -23.83 6.58 -1.11
C ASN A 203 -24.30 5.82 -2.35
N ASP A 204 -23.58 4.80 -2.80
CA ASP A 204 -23.98 4.01 -3.95
C ASP A 204 -25.29 3.27 -3.67
N TYR A 205 -26.24 3.38 -4.61
CA TYR A 205 -27.56 2.78 -4.48
C TYR A 205 -27.51 1.26 -4.26
N SER A 206 -26.55 0.59 -4.89
CA SER A 206 -26.38 -0.85 -4.78
C SER A 206 -25.90 -1.32 -3.41
N LEU A 207 -25.32 -0.44 -2.59
CA LEU A 207 -24.80 -0.78 -1.26
C LEU A 207 -25.76 -0.40 -0.12
N GLN A 208 -26.96 0.12 -0.43
CA GLN A 208 -27.90 0.65 0.58
C GLN A 208 -28.35 -0.39 1.60
N SER A 209 -28.42 -1.66 1.20
CA SER A 209 -28.80 -2.75 2.10
C SER A 209 -27.68 -3.18 3.05
N MET A 210 -26.45 -2.70 2.88
CA MET A 210 -25.30 -3.12 3.66
C MET A 210 -25.15 -2.37 4.98
N ASP A 211 -24.23 -2.86 5.83
CA ASP A 211 -23.77 -2.09 6.96
C ASP A 211 -22.74 -1.04 6.60
N ALA A 212 -23.05 0.23 6.89
CA ALA A 212 -22.18 1.36 6.64
C ALA A 212 -20.78 1.17 7.27
N SER A 213 -20.72 0.52 8.44
CA SER A 213 -19.44 0.21 9.11
C SER A 213 -18.61 -0.87 8.40
N GLY A 214 -19.24 -1.68 7.55
CA GLY A 214 -18.64 -2.82 6.85
C GLY A 214 -18.37 -2.59 5.36
N ILE A 215 -18.79 -1.45 4.78
CA ILE A 215 -18.63 -1.14 3.35
C ILE A 215 -17.16 -1.19 2.92
N GLY A 216 -16.28 -0.46 3.61
CA GLY A 216 -14.86 -0.40 3.24
C GLY A 216 -14.18 -1.77 3.29
N ARG A 217 -14.45 -2.57 4.34
CA ARG A 217 -13.95 -3.96 4.46
C ARG A 217 -14.50 -4.85 3.35
N THR A 218 -15.78 -4.72 3.01
CA THR A 218 -16.39 -5.51 1.94
C THR A 218 -15.76 -5.22 0.59
N ILE A 219 -15.57 -3.94 0.24
CA ILE A 219 -14.91 -3.54 -1.01
C ILE A 219 -13.47 -4.07 -1.06
N GLN A 220 -12.75 -4.03 0.05
CA GLN A 220 -11.43 -4.65 0.17
C GLN A 220 -11.49 -6.17 -0.04
N THR A 221 -12.44 -6.88 0.56
CA THR A 221 -12.63 -8.32 0.35
C THR A 221 -12.95 -8.65 -1.11
N VAL A 222 -13.77 -7.86 -1.79
CA VAL A 222 -14.05 -8.01 -3.23
C VAL A 222 -12.77 -7.79 -4.05
N PHE A 223 -11.98 -6.78 -3.72
CA PHE A 223 -10.68 -6.54 -4.36
C PHE A 223 -9.74 -7.74 -4.23
N ILE A 224 -9.57 -8.25 -3.00
CA ILE A 224 -8.74 -9.43 -2.71
C ILE A 224 -9.26 -10.66 -3.48
N SER A 225 -10.58 -10.86 -3.48
CA SER A 225 -11.24 -11.98 -4.18
C SER A 225 -11.10 -11.92 -5.69
N SER A 226 -10.92 -10.72 -6.26
CA SER A 226 -10.61 -10.53 -7.69
C SER A 226 -9.15 -10.84 -8.05
N GLY A 227 -8.35 -11.25 -7.07
CA GLY A 227 -6.93 -11.58 -7.15
C GLY A 227 -6.04 -10.47 -6.60
N CYS A 228 -4.97 -10.79 -5.91
CA CYS A 228 -3.95 -9.85 -5.44
C CYS A 228 -2.62 -10.62 -5.26
N ASP A 229 -1.58 -9.97 -4.74
CA ASP A 229 -0.29 -10.63 -4.47
C ASP A 229 -0.41 -11.89 -3.57
N TYR A 230 -1.53 -12.05 -2.86
CA TYR A 230 -1.80 -13.17 -1.95
C TYR A 230 -2.85 -14.17 -2.44
N VAL A 231 -3.64 -13.81 -3.47
CA VAL A 231 -4.80 -14.60 -3.91
C VAL A 231 -4.84 -14.63 -5.43
N SER A 232 -4.94 -15.82 -6.03
CA SER A 232 -5.08 -15.95 -7.49
C SER A 232 -6.40 -15.38 -7.99
N SER A 233 -6.38 -14.74 -9.15
CA SER A 233 -7.60 -14.33 -9.85
C SER A 233 -8.31 -15.52 -10.51
N PHE A 234 -9.63 -15.45 -10.64
CA PHE A 234 -10.39 -16.39 -11.47
C PHE A 234 -10.06 -16.20 -12.95
N LYS A 235 -9.63 -17.26 -13.63
CA LYS A 235 -9.27 -17.21 -15.05
C LYS A 235 -10.48 -16.78 -15.90
N GLY A 236 -10.27 -15.77 -16.76
CA GLY A 236 -11.32 -15.25 -17.65
C GLY A 236 -12.12 -14.08 -17.07
N PHE A 237 -11.83 -13.68 -15.83
CA PHE A 237 -12.54 -12.60 -15.15
C PHE A 237 -11.61 -11.43 -14.84
N SER A 238 -11.97 -10.23 -15.29
CA SER A 238 -11.28 -9.01 -14.89
C SER A 238 -11.75 -8.54 -13.51
N LYS A 239 -10.95 -7.69 -12.86
CA LYS A 239 -11.38 -7.01 -11.62
C LYS A 239 -12.66 -6.20 -11.84
N SER A 240 -12.78 -5.51 -12.96
CA SER A 240 -13.97 -4.72 -13.28
C SER A 240 -15.22 -5.59 -13.32
N PHE A 241 -15.16 -6.76 -13.96
CA PHE A 241 -16.27 -7.70 -14.00
C PHE A 241 -16.66 -8.17 -12.59
N VAL A 242 -15.68 -8.53 -11.76
CA VAL A 242 -15.92 -8.94 -10.37
C VAL A 242 -16.64 -7.85 -9.58
N PHE A 243 -16.19 -6.60 -9.69
CA PHE A 243 -16.85 -5.46 -9.05
C PHE A 243 -18.25 -5.22 -9.60
N GLU A 244 -18.44 -5.26 -10.92
CA GLU A 244 -19.75 -5.11 -11.55
C GLU A 244 -20.74 -6.18 -11.07
N THR A 245 -20.33 -7.45 -11.04
CA THR A 245 -21.18 -8.54 -10.54
C THR A 245 -21.49 -8.37 -9.05
N PHE A 246 -20.51 -7.93 -8.24
CA PHE A 246 -20.76 -7.62 -6.83
C PHE A 246 -21.80 -6.51 -6.67
N PHE A 247 -21.63 -5.35 -7.32
CA PHE A 247 -22.58 -4.24 -7.21
C PHE A 247 -23.97 -4.61 -7.72
N LYS A 248 -24.09 -5.34 -8.84
CA LYS A 248 -25.39 -5.80 -9.36
C LYS A 248 -26.16 -6.70 -8.39
N ASN A 249 -25.45 -7.47 -7.56
CA ASN A 249 -26.04 -8.51 -6.71
C ASN A 249 -25.79 -8.27 -5.22
N CYS A 250 -25.42 -7.05 -4.84
CA CYS A 250 -24.92 -6.75 -3.49
C CYS A 250 -25.92 -7.10 -2.39
N ASP A 251 -27.20 -6.77 -2.57
CA ASP A 251 -28.27 -7.09 -1.63
C ASP A 251 -28.33 -8.59 -1.32
N PHE A 252 -28.17 -9.44 -2.33
CA PHE A 252 -28.18 -10.88 -2.12
C PHE A 252 -26.88 -11.40 -1.49
N ILE A 253 -25.74 -10.77 -1.77
CA ILE A 253 -24.42 -11.20 -1.28
C ILE A 253 -24.16 -10.72 0.15
N CYS A 254 -24.55 -9.49 0.49
CA CYS A 254 -24.19 -8.80 1.74
C CYS A 254 -25.35 -8.03 2.41
N GLY A 255 -26.57 -8.05 1.85
CA GLY A 255 -27.69 -7.23 2.34
C GLY A 255 -28.23 -7.63 3.72
N LYS A 256 -28.79 -6.65 4.43
CA LYS A 256 -29.29 -6.76 5.81
C LYS A 256 -30.71 -7.32 5.98
N ASP A 257 -31.61 -7.14 5.01
CA ASP A 257 -33.02 -7.58 5.12
C ASP A 257 -33.13 -9.09 4.82
N SER A 258 -33.33 -10.03 5.76
CA SER A 258 -34.26 -10.21 6.89
C SER A 258 -35.60 -10.85 6.55
N VAL A 259 -35.61 -12.17 6.28
CA VAL A 259 -36.67 -13.12 6.70
C VAL A 259 -36.09 -14.50 7.04
N LYS A 260 -34.92 -14.88 6.50
CA LYS A 260 -34.33 -16.21 6.75
C LYS A 260 -32.81 -16.12 6.90
N ALA A 261 -32.35 -16.43 8.11
CA ALA A 261 -30.95 -16.66 8.49
C ALA A 261 -30.02 -15.44 8.42
N ASN A 262 -29.12 -15.35 9.40
CA ASN A 262 -27.94 -14.50 9.39
C ASN A 262 -27.05 -14.95 8.21
N LEU A 263 -27.22 -14.33 7.03
CA LEU A 263 -26.56 -14.80 5.81
C LEU A 263 -25.05 -14.49 5.80
N GLY A 264 -24.61 -13.54 6.63
CA GLY A 264 -23.25 -13.05 6.60
C GLY A 264 -22.99 -12.03 5.50
N SER A 265 -21.82 -11.41 5.59
CA SER A 265 -21.30 -10.39 4.69
C SER A 265 -19.82 -10.67 4.43
N LEU A 266 -19.31 -10.17 3.30
CA LEU A 266 -17.88 -10.22 2.98
C LEU A 266 -16.98 -9.45 3.98
N CYS A 267 -17.56 -8.67 4.90
CA CYS A 267 -16.82 -8.06 6.00
C CYS A 267 -16.66 -8.95 7.24
N ASN A 268 -17.28 -10.14 7.27
CA ASN A 268 -17.12 -11.14 8.34
C ASN A 268 -15.85 -11.94 8.11
N THR A 269 -14.71 -11.42 8.58
CA THR A 269 -13.38 -12.00 8.34
C THR A 269 -12.68 -12.45 9.62
N SER A 270 -13.35 -12.36 10.77
CA SER A 270 -12.79 -12.82 12.05
C SER A 270 -12.93 -14.33 12.18
N CYS A 271 -12.17 -14.93 13.10
CA CYS A 271 -12.29 -16.37 13.38
C CYS A 271 -13.68 -16.75 13.93
N GLU A 272 -14.43 -15.81 14.50
CA GLU A 272 -15.74 -16.07 15.11
C GLU A 272 -16.87 -16.06 14.08
N ASP A 273 -16.69 -15.36 12.96
CA ASP A 273 -17.70 -15.15 11.93
C ASP A 273 -17.25 -15.57 10.52
N SER A 274 -16.11 -16.25 10.39
CA SER A 274 -15.54 -16.65 9.10
C SER A 274 -16.46 -17.51 8.25
N ASP A 275 -17.31 -18.35 8.87
CA ASP A 275 -18.27 -19.17 8.15
C ASP A 275 -19.31 -18.32 7.41
N LEU A 276 -19.75 -17.22 8.03
CA LEU A 276 -20.67 -16.26 7.45
C LEU A 276 -20.02 -15.50 6.29
N GLY A 277 -18.76 -15.11 6.45
CA GLY A 277 -17.96 -14.52 5.37
C GLY A 277 -17.77 -15.47 4.20
N PHE A 278 -17.50 -16.75 4.49
CA PHE A 278 -17.37 -17.79 3.47
C PHE A 278 -18.68 -18.01 2.70
N LEU A 279 -19.84 -18.00 3.37
CA LEU A 279 -21.14 -18.08 2.70
C LEU A 279 -21.39 -16.86 1.78
N ALA A 280 -21.01 -15.65 2.19
CA ALA A 280 -21.06 -14.47 1.34
C ALA A 280 -20.13 -14.60 0.12
N PHE A 281 -18.91 -15.10 0.32
CA PHE A 281 -17.97 -15.38 -0.75
C PHE A 281 -18.52 -16.41 -1.74
N MET A 282 -19.10 -17.52 -1.27
CA MET A 282 -19.70 -18.52 -2.14
C MET A 282 -20.83 -17.96 -2.99
N ARG A 283 -21.68 -17.08 -2.43
CA ARG A 283 -22.72 -16.36 -3.19
C ARG A 283 -22.09 -15.52 -4.31
N LEU A 284 -21.05 -14.74 -4.00
CA LEU A 284 -20.31 -13.96 -4.99
C LEU A 284 -19.78 -14.84 -6.14
N ILE A 285 -19.14 -15.98 -5.82
CA ILE A 285 -18.60 -16.91 -6.83
C ILE A 285 -19.71 -17.52 -7.71
N VAL A 286 -20.85 -17.89 -7.14
CA VAL A 286 -21.97 -18.44 -7.91
C VAL A 286 -22.42 -17.43 -8.98
N PHE A 287 -22.52 -16.14 -8.66
CA PHE A 287 -22.87 -15.13 -9.67
C PHE A 287 -21.78 -14.93 -10.72
N PHE A 288 -20.49 -15.03 -10.37
CA PHE A 288 -19.43 -15.01 -11.38
C PHE A 288 -19.63 -16.13 -12.42
N LEU A 289 -19.96 -17.33 -11.96
CA LEU A 289 -20.16 -18.49 -12.83
C LEU A 289 -21.45 -18.41 -13.65
N LEU A 290 -22.51 -17.83 -13.08
CA LEU A 290 -23.80 -17.69 -13.76
C LEU A 290 -23.81 -16.57 -14.81
N ASP A 291 -23.22 -15.41 -14.51
CA ASP A 291 -23.13 -14.26 -15.45
C ASP A 291 -22.31 -14.63 -16.70
N VAL A 292 -21.32 -15.51 -16.56
CA VAL A 292 -20.56 -16.06 -17.70
C VAL A 292 -21.44 -16.86 -18.65
N ASN A 293 -22.36 -17.67 -18.13
CA ASN A 293 -23.24 -18.46 -19.00
C ASN A 293 -24.19 -17.60 -19.82
N GLN A 294 -24.47 -16.36 -19.41
CA GLN A 294 -25.26 -15.42 -20.21
C GLN A 294 -24.43 -14.76 -21.32
N HIS A 295 -23.14 -14.52 -21.09
CA HIS A 295 -22.23 -13.93 -22.08
C HIS A 295 -21.62 -14.93 -23.07
N PHE A 296 -21.71 -16.25 -22.81
CA PHE A 296 -21.27 -17.32 -23.72
C PHE A 296 -22.41 -18.01 -24.49
N THR A 297 -23.61 -17.43 -24.50
CA THR A 297 -24.65 -17.82 -25.45
C THR A 297 -24.25 -17.31 -26.84
N ILE A 298 -23.64 -18.19 -27.64
CA ILE A 298 -23.37 -18.01 -29.08
C ILE A 298 -24.68 -18.16 -29.86
#